data_AF-A0A7X8V5Q0-F1
#
_entry.id   AF-A0A7X8V5Q0-F1
#
_cell.length_a   1.000
_cell.length_b   1.000
_cell.length_c   1.000
_cell.angle_alpha   90.00
_cell.angle_beta   90.00
_cell.angle_gamma   90.00
#
_symmetry.space_group_name_H-M   'P 1'
#
loop_
_entity.id
_entity.type
_entity.pdbx_description
1 polymer ?
#
loop_
_entity_poly.entity_id
_entity_poly.type
_entity_poly.pdbx_seq_one_letter_code
_entity_poly.pdbx_strand_id
1 'polypeptide(L)'
;MKITVIGCGYVGLVTAACLAGFGHTVTGVEKDPVKVSALKEGSIPFYEEDLAPLVAAGLENKKLFFQEKIDESIAGAEVVFIAVGTPSLRNGAADLRQVFKAAAEIAPYLKKYTVIVNKSTVPVGTAKRV
;
A
#
# COMPACT_ATOMS: atom_id res chain seq x y z
N MET A 1 -4.62 0.90 -14.96
CA MET A 1 -5.61 0.78 -13.88
C MET A 1 -5.27 1.77 -12.77
N LYS A 2 -6.26 2.13 -11.95
CA LYS A 2 -6.06 2.84 -10.68
C LYS A 2 -5.88 1.82 -9.56
N ILE A 3 -4.72 1.86 -8.90
CA ILE A 3 -4.33 0.90 -7.86
C ILE A 3 -3.99 1.66 -6.58
N THR A 4 -4.44 1.14 -5.46
CA THR A 4 -4.02 1.62 -4.13
C THR A 4 -3.20 0.56 -3.44
N VAL A 5 -2.10 0.95 -2.79
CA VAL A 5 -1.27 0.04 -1.98
C VAL A 5 -1.20 0.60 -0.55
N ILE A 6 -1.73 -0.16 0.41
CA ILE A 6 -1.77 0.22 1.83
C ILE A 6 -0.54 -0.33 2.55
N GLY A 7 0.24 0.58 3.14
CA GLY A 7 1.54 0.33 3.76
C GLY A 7 2.68 0.57 2.77
N CYS A 8 3.60 1.48 3.11
CA CYS A 8 4.79 1.78 2.30
C CYS A 8 6.08 1.29 2.97
N GLY A 9 6.00 0.14 3.66
CA GLY A 9 7.18 -0.66 3.98
C GLY A 9 7.76 -1.32 2.73
N TYR A 10 8.80 -2.15 2.91
CA TYR A 10 9.48 -2.82 1.80
C TYR A 10 8.54 -3.43 0.74
N VAL A 11 7.66 -4.34 1.18
CA VAL A 11 6.74 -5.06 0.28
C VAL A 11 5.82 -4.11 -0.47
N GLY A 12 5.25 -3.13 0.24
CA GLY A 12 4.26 -2.22 -0.33
C GLY A 12 4.87 -1.18 -1.26
N LEU A 13 5.98 -0.54 -0.86
CA LEU A 13 6.63 0.49 -1.66
C LEU A 13 7.21 -0.07 -2.96
N VAL A 14 7.89 -1.22 -2.90
CA VAL A 14 8.41 -1.90 -4.10
C VAL A 14 7.24 -2.28 -5.02
N THR A 15 6.18 -2.88 -4.47
CA THR A 15 4.98 -3.21 -5.26
C THR A 15 4.38 -1.97 -5.93
N ALA A 16 4.26 -0.86 -5.20
CA ALA A 16 3.69 0.38 -5.72
C ALA A 16 4.55 0.98 -6.85
N ALA A 17 5.87 1.03 -6.66
CA ALA A 17 6.82 1.55 -7.63
C ALA A 17 6.84 0.71 -8.92
N CYS A 18 6.89 -0.62 -8.81
CA CYS A 18 6.86 -1.51 -9.98
C CYS A 18 5.54 -1.41 -10.74
N LEU A 19 4.39 -1.39 -10.05
CA LEU A 19 3.09 -1.25 -10.72
C LEU A 19 2.96 0.11 -11.44
N ALA A 20 3.52 1.18 -10.86
CA ALA A 20 3.58 2.49 -11.51
C ALA A 20 4.50 2.44 -12.75
N GLY A 21 5.65 1.76 -12.65
CA GLY A 21 6.58 1.51 -13.76
C GLY A 21 5.95 0.71 -14.91
N PHE A 22 5.00 -0.19 -14.61
CA PHE A 22 4.20 -0.88 -15.62
C PHE A 22 3.06 -0.02 -16.21
N GLY A 23 3.01 1.27 -15.89
CA GLY A 23 2.09 2.25 -16.50
C GLY A 23 0.77 2.44 -15.76
N HIS A 24 0.57 1.76 -14.62
CA HIS A 24 -0.61 1.99 -13.78
C HIS A 24 -0.52 3.31 -13.01
N THR A 25 -1.68 3.82 -12.59
CA THR A 25 -1.76 4.96 -11.68
C THR A 25 -1.89 4.41 -10.27
N VAL A 26 -0.86 4.60 -9.46
CA VAL A 26 -0.72 3.98 -8.14
C VAL A 26 -0.66 5.02 -7.05
N THR A 27 -1.45 4.80 -6.00
CA THR A 27 -1.39 5.58 -4.76
C THR A 27 -0.90 4.68 -3.62
N GLY A 28 0.28 4.98 -3.07
CA GLY A 28 0.77 4.41 -1.82
C GLY A 28 0.16 5.15 -0.63
N VAL A 29 -0.38 4.42 0.34
CA VAL A 29 -0.92 4.98 1.58
C VAL A 29 -0.03 4.57 2.75
N GLU A 30 0.47 5.54 3.50
CA GLU A 30 1.34 5.34 4.67
C GLU A 30 0.86 6.20 5.83
N LYS A 31 0.77 5.66 7.05
CA LYS A 31 0.20 6.41 8.18
C LYS A 31 1.18 7.34 8.85
N ASP A 32 2.48 7.11 8.68
CA ASP A 32 3.52 7.96 9.23
C ASP A 32 3.70 9.21 8.36
N PRO A 33 3.28 10.41 8.83
CA PRO A 33 3.33 11.63 8.03
C PRO A 33 4.76 12.04 7.66
N VAL A 34 5.76 11.65 8.47
CA VAL A 34 7.17 11.91 8.18
C VAL A 34 7.60 11.06 6.98
N LYS A 35 7.24 9.76 6.97
CA LYS A 35 7.51 8.89 5.84
C LYS A 35 6.76 9.33 4.58
N VAL A 36 5.51 9.74 4.69
CA VAL A 36 4.73 10.23 3.54
C VAL A 36 5.41 11.44 2.91
N SER A 37 5.87 12.39 3.72
CA SER A 37 6.56 13.59 3.23
C SER A 37 7.86 13.23 2.51
N ALA A 38 8.68 12.36 3.12
CA ALA A 38 9.89 11.86 2.50
C ALA A 38 9.62 11.13 1.16
N LEU A 39 8.60 10.26 1.11
CA LEU A 39 8.24 9.52 -0.10
C LEU A 39 7.74 10.44 -1.23
N LYS A 40 7.01 11.51 -0.91
CA LYS A 40 6.59 12.52 -1.90
C LYS A 40 7.77 13.25 -2.53
N GLU A 41 8.89 13.34 -1.82
CA GLU A 41 10.15 13.92 -2.29
C GLU A 41 11.07 12.86 -2.96
N GLY A 42 10.61 11.61 -3.07
CA GLY A 42 11.40 10.50 -3.63
C GLY A 42 12.43 9.91 -2.67
N SER A 43 12.40 10.30 -1.38
CA SER A 43 13.30 9.78 -0.35
C SER A 43 12.78 8.46 0.22
N ILE A 44 13.58 7.39 0.10
CA ILE A 44 13.21 6.03 0.48
C ILE A 44 13.81 5.69 1.85
N PRO A 45 13.02 5.11 2.79
CA PRO A 45 13.47 4.86 4.16
C PRO A 45 14.37 3.62 4.34
N PHE A 46 14.72 2.92 3.25
CA PHE A 46 15.56 1.73 3.24
C PHE A 46 16.32 1.61 1.90
N TYR A 47 17.37 0.79 1.88
CA TYR A 47 18.09 0.47 0.66
C TYR A 47 17.42 -0.70 -0.07
N GLU A 48 17.18 -0.51 -1.37
CA GLU A 48 16.79 -1.55 -2.32
C GLU A 48 17.36 -1.14 -3.68
N GLU A 49 17.98 -2.08 -4.39
CA GLU A 49 18.59 -1.82 -5.69
C GLU A 49 17.54 -1.31 -6.68
N ASP A 50 17.88 -0.25 -7.42
CA ASP A 50 17.04 0.41 -8.44
C ASP A 50 15.68 0.98 -7.98
N LEU A 51 15.33 0.93 -6.69
CA LEU A 51 14.04 1.45 -6.22
C LEU A 51 13.96 2.99 -6.28
N ALA A 52 15.05 3.68 -5.91
CA ALA A 52 15.13 5.15 -5.94
C ALA A 52 14.82 5.75 -7.32
N PRO A 53 15.51 5.36 -8.41
CA PRO A 53 15.18 5.87 -9.73
C PRO A 53 13.77 5.48 -10.18
N LEU A 54 13.27 4.30 -9.80
CA LEU A 54 11.91 3.86 -10.15
C LEU A 54 10.83 4.71 -9.47
N VAL A 55 11.00 5.01 -8.19
CA VAL A 55 10.10 5.91 -7.44
C VAL A 55 10.14 7.31 -8.02
N ALA A 56 11.34 7.86 -8.27
CA ALA A 56 11.51 9.19 -8.87
C ALA A 56 10.80 9.30 -10.22
N ALA A 57 10.99 8.33 -11.12
CA ALA A 57 10.33 8.28 -12.41
C ALA A 57 8.80 8.16 -12.28
N GLY A 58 8.30 7.38 -11.30
CA GLY A 58 6.88 7.27 -11.02
C GLY A 58 6.25 8.59 -10.56
N LEU A 59 6.95 9.35 -9.70
CA LEU A 59 6.54 10.66 -9.23
C LEU A 59 6.53 11.69 -10.37
N GLU A 60 7.61 11.77 -11.14
CA GLU A 60 7.79 12.69 -12.26
C GLU A 60 6.70 12.50 -13.33
N ASN A 61 6.44 11.24 -13.70
CA ASN A 61 5.42 10.89 -14.70
C ASN A 61 4.00 10.89 -14.16
N LYS A 62 3.78 11.28 -12.90
CA LYS A 62 2.46 11.30 -12.24
C LYS A 62 1.75 9.95 -12.31
N LYS A 63 2.53 8.88 -12.14
CA LYS A 63 2.06 7.49 -12.07
C LYS A 63 2.10 6.94 -10.65
N LEU A 64 2.93 7.50 -9.78
CA LEU A 64 3.01 7.16 -8.37
C LEU A 64 2.66 8.38 -7.51
N PHE A 65 1.81 8.18 -6.51
CA PHE A 65 1.39 9.19 -5.55
C PHE A 65 1.49 8.62 -4.14
N PHE A 66 1.66 9.50 -3.16
CA PHE A 66 1.67 9.11 -1.75
C PHE A 66 0.71 9.97 -0.94
N GLN A 67 0.00 9.35 -0.01
CA GLN A 67 -0.91 10.03 0.91
C GLN A 67 -0.92 9.39 2.29
N GLU A 68 -1.32 10.17 3.29
CA GLU A 68 -1.31 9.73 4.69
C GLU A 68 -2.51 8.87 5.07
N LYS A 69 -3.68 9.23 4.54
CA LYS A 69 -4.96 8.67 4.93
C LYS A 69 -5.64 7.95 3.79
N ILE A 70 -6.43 6.96 4.16
CA ILE A 70 -7.44 6.37 3.30
C ILE A 70 -8.63 7.33 3.31
N ASP A 71 -9.00 7.87 2.15
CA ASP A 71 -10.10 8.81 1.99
C ASP A 71 -10.80 8.63 0.64
N GLU A 72 -11.70 9.53 0.27
CA GLU A 72 -12.48 9.43 -0.96
C GLU A 72 -11.63 9.33 -2.25
N SER A 73 -10.35 9.74 -2.22
CA SER A 73 -9.45 9.58 -3.36
C SER A 73 -9.28 8.11 -3.79
N ILE A 74 -9.45 7.16 -2.86
CA ILE A 74 -9.35 5.73 -3.15
C ILE A 74 -10.64 5.13 -3.72
N ALA A 75 -11.75 5.87 -3.74
CA ALA A 75 -13.03 5.37 -4.25
C ALA A 75 -13.00 5.05 -5.75
N GLY A 76 -11.98 5.51 -6.47
CA GLY A 76 -11.71 5.18 -7.86
C GLY A 76 -10.77 4.00 -8.08
N ALA A 77 -10.27 3.34 -7.02
CA ALA A 77 -9.36 2.21 -7.15
C ALA A 77 -10.08 0.96 -7.66
N GLU A 78 -9.49 0.35 -8.69
CA GLU A 78 -9.94 -0.93 -9.26
C GLU A 78 -9.37 -2.10 -8.45
N VAL A 79 -8.17 -1.91 -7.88
CA VAL A 79 -7.47 -2.88 -7.04
C VAL A 79 -6.88 -2.18 -5.83
N VAL A 80 -7.04 -2.77 -4.64
CA VAL A 80 -6.41 -2.30 -3.40
C VAL A 80 -5.57 -3.43 -2.80
N PHE A 81 -4.27 -3.21 -2.71
CA PHE A 81 -3.34 -4.12 -2.03
C PHE A 81 -3.24 -3.74 -0.55
N ILE A 82 -3.43 -4.72 0.34
CA ILE A 82 -3.10 -4.60 1.77
C ILE A 82 -1.72 -5.21 1.95
N ALA A 83 -0.70 -4.36 2.18
CA ALA A 83 0.71 -4.71 2.29
C ALA A 83 1.33 -4.23 3.62
N VAL A 84 0.52 -4.18 4.67
CA VAL A 84 0.92 -3.79 6.03
C VAL A 84 1.66 -4.91 6.76
N GLY A 85 2.34 -4.57 7.86
CA GLY A 85 3.09 -5.54 8.64
C GLY A 85 2.20 -6.51 9.43
N THR A 86 2.66 -7.75 9.55
CA THR A 86 2.04 -8.83 10.35
C THR A 86 3.06 -9.43 11.32
N PRO A 87 3.61 -8.64 12.26
CA PRO A 87 4.64 -9.12 13.17
C PRO A 87 4.12 -10.25 14.07
N SER A 88 5.04 -11.04 14.63
CA SER A 88 4.68 -12.08 15.59
C SER A 88 4.23 -11.48 16.93
N LEU A 89 3.12 -12.00 17.46
CA LEU A 89 2.69 -11.79 18.84
C LEU A 89 3.58 -12.59 19.80
N ARG A 90 3.46 -12.30 21.11
CA ARG A 90 4.23 -13.01 22.17
C ARG A 90 4.02 -14.53 22.16
N ASN A 91 2.87 -15.00 21.69
CA ASN A 91 2.55 -16.42 21.56
C ASN A 91 2.93 -17.03 20.20
N GLY A 92 3.65 -16.29 19.35
CA GLY A 92 4.08 -16.72 18.01
C GLY A 92 3.03 -16.60 16.92
N ALA A 93 1.78 -16.25 17.24
CA ALA A 93 0.75 -16.03 16.22
C ALA A 93 1.00 -14.73 15.44
N ALA A 94 0.55 -14.67 14.19
CA ALA A 94 0.62 -13.44 13.41
C ALA A 94 -0.32 -12.36 13.97
N ASP A 95 0.18 -11.15 14.14
CA ASP A 95 -0.62 -9.98 14.49
C ASP A 95 -1.35 -9.42 13.26
N LEU A 96 -2.65 -9.67 13.18
CA LEU A 96 -3.49 -9.26 12.05
C LEU A 96 -4.21 -7.92 12.26
N ARG A 97 -3.95 -7.23 13.38
CA ARG A 97 -4.66 -5.97 13.70
C ARG A 97 -4.51 -4.92 12.61
N GLN A 98 -3.33 -4.80 12.01
CA GLN A 98 -3.10 -3.83 10.94
C GLN A 98 -3.87 -4.19 9.66
N VAL A 99 -3.92 -5.47 9.30
CA VAL A 99 -4.65 -5.97 8.13
C VAL A 99 -6.14 -5.69 8.27
N PHE A 100 -6.74 -6.05 9.40
CA PHE A 100 -8.17 -5.82 9.63
C PHE A 100 -8.50 -4.34 9.77
N LYS A 101 -7.62 -3.55 10.38
CA LYS A 101 -7.78 -2.09 10.42
C LYS A 101 -7.76 -1.47 9.02
N ALA A 102 -6.84 -1.89 8.16
CA ALA A 102 -6.80 -1.44 6.77
C ALA A 102 -8.09 -1.82 6.02
N ALA A 103 -8.54 -3.08 6.13
CA ALA A 103 -9.79 -3.54 5.53
C ALA A 103 -11.00 -2.71 5.97
N ALA A 104 -11.13 -2.48 7.28
CA ALA A 104 -12.21 -1.67 7.85
C ALA A 104 -12.15 -0.19 7.42
N GLU A 105 -10.96 0.39 7.27
CA GLU A 105 -10.78 1.76 6.79
C GLU A 105 -11.06 1.91 5.28
N ILE A 106 -10.81 0.87 4.48
CA ILE A 106 -11.12 0.87 3.03
C ILE A 106 -12.63 0.77 2.79
N ALA A 107 -13.33 -0.09 3.55
CA ALA A 107 -14.71 -0.48 3.29
C ALA A 107 -15.70 0.68 3.03
N PRO A 108 -15.71 1.79 3.79
CA PRO A 108 -16.63 2.91 3.56
C PRO A 108 -16.45 3.62 2.23
N TYR A 109 -15.29 3.48 1.58
CA TYR A 109 -14.93 4.17 0.34
C TYR A 109 -15.10 3.30 -0.91
N LEU A 110 -15.41 2.01 -0.76
CA LEU A 110 -15.64 1.10 -1.88
C LEU A 110 -17.00 1.37 -2.54
N LYS A 111 -17.01 2.25 -3.55
CA LYS A 111 -18.23 2.65 -4.28
C LYS A 111 -18.52 1.81 -5.53
N LYS A 112 -17.56 1.01 -5.99
CA LYS A 112 -17.64 0.18 -7.20
C LYS A 112 -17.02 -1.19 -6.92
N TYR A 113 -17.14 -2.11 -7.87
CA TYR A 113 -16.41 -3.38 -7.78
C TYR A 113 -14.91 -3.11 -7.71
N THR A 114 -14.29 -3.55 -6.62
CA THR A 114 -12.87 -3.34 -6.32
C THR A 114 -12.30 -4.66 -5.83
N VAL A 115 -11.15 -5.06 -6.36
CA VAL A 115 -10.44 -6.26 -5.92
C VAL A 115 -9.56 -5.93 -4.73
N ILE A 116 -9.79 -6.59 -3.59
CA ILE A 116 -8.91 -6.50 -2.43
C ILE A 116 -7.88 -7.63 -2.49
N VAL A 117 -6.60 -7.26 -2.47
CA VAL A 117 -5.48 -8.21 -2.51
C VAL A 117 -4.74 -8.18 -1.18
N ASN A 118 -4.81 -9.30 -0.43
CA ASN A 118 -3.98 -9.49 0.75
C ASN A 118 -2.56 -9.85 0.33
N LYS A 119 -1.67 -8.85 0.32
CA LYS A 119 -0.25 -9.03 0.02
C LYS A 119 0.57 -9.27 1.28
N SER A 120 0.12 -8.77 2.43
CA SER A 120 0.68 -9.11 3.75
C SER A 120 0.74 -10.62 3.94
N THR A 121 1.80 -11.12 4.57
CA THR A 121 1.91 -12.54 4.96
C THR A 121 0.91 -12.83 6.07
N VAL A 122 -0.16 -13.54 5.73
CA VAL A 122 -1.26 -13.85 6.66
C VAL A 122 -1.50 -15.36 6.76
N PRO A 123 -2.00 -15.86 7.91
CA PRO A 123 -2.41 -17.26 8.05
C PRO A 123 -3.52 -17.66 7.07
N VAL A 124 -3.60 -18.96 6.78
CA VAL A 124 -4.69 -19.55 5.97
C VAL A 124 -6.05 -19.17 6.57
N GLY A 125 -7.00 -18.81 5.70
CA GLY A 125 -8.36 -18.42 6.08
C GLY A 125 -8.54 -16.93 6.39
N THR A 126 -7.46 -16.15 6.50
CA THR A 126 -7.55 -14.70 6.77
C THR A 126 -8.36 -13.96 5.71
N ALA A 127 -8.24 -14.35 4.44
CA ALA A 127 -8.99 -13.72 3.35
C ALA A 127 -10.52 -13.83 3.47
N LYS A 128 -11.05 -14.79 4.25
CA LYS A 128 -12.51 -14.89 4.50
C LYS A 128 -13.02 -13.83 5.50
N ARG A 129 -12.10 -13.11 6.14
CA ARG A 129 -12.36 -12.15 7.22
C ARG A 129 -11.99 -10.71 6.83
N VAL A 130 -11.55 -10.52 5.59
CA VAL A 130 -11.20 -9.24 4.95
C VAL A 130 -12.26 -8.96 3.92
#